data_AF-A0AA96MKN9-F1
#
_entry.id   AF-A0AA96MKN9-F1
#
_cell.length_a   1.000
_cell.length_b   1.000
_cell.length_c   1.000
_cell.angle_alpha   90.00
_cell.angle_beta   90.00
_cell.angle_gamma   90.00
#
_symmetry.space_group_name_H-M   'P 1'
#
loop_
_entity.id
_entity.type
_entity.pdbx_description
1 polymer ?
#
loop_
_entity_poly.entity_id
_entity_poly.type
_entity_poly.pdbx_seq_one_letter_code
_entity_poly.pdbx_strand_id
1 'polypeptide(L)'
;MRVNMKFTSKGKAAIENFNNEELMEIFTRYIRTLTKKYDIEVEVPLEVNQNIVGDGIIIAMAQNVKCDADTFFKELGRDIKVPLKKRLGGKLENVFKTEFIE
;
A
#
# COMPACT_ATOMS: atom_id res chain seq x y z
N MET A 1 9.53 0.50 12.32
CA MET A 1 9.99 -0.05 11.03
C MET A 1 9.35 0.74 9.90
N ARG A 2 10.16 1.30 9.00
CA ARG A 2 9.64 1.95 7.79
C ARG A 2 9.41 0.88 6.72
N VAL A 3 8.29 0.97 6.01
CA VAL A 3 7.92 0.01 4.97
C VAL A 3 7.67 0.75 3.67
N ASN A 4 8.54 0.56 2.69
CA ASN A 4 8.37 1.11 1.35
C ASN A 4 7.60 0.11 0.49
N MET A 5 6.42 0.49 0.03
CA MET A 5 5.63 -0.26 -0.96
C MET A 5 5.90 0.34 -2.34
N LYS A 6 6.87 -0.23 -3.06
CA LYS A 6 7.31 0.21 -4.39
C LYS A 6 6.38 -0.35 -5.45
N PHE A 7 5.62 0.50 -6.13
CA PHE A 7 4.66 0.05 -7.15
C PHE A 7 5.40 -0.61 -8.33
N THR A 8 4.85 -1.72 -8.84
CA THR A 8 5.34 -2.35 -10.08
C THR A 8 4.98 -1.47 -11.28
N SER A 9 5.52 -1.73 -12.48
CA SER A 9 5.13 -0.96 -13.68
C SER A 9 3.61 -0.96 -13.93
N LYS A 10 2.94 -2.11 -13.73
CA LYS A 10 1.47 -2.19 -13.81
C LYS A 10 0.78 -1.51 -12.62
N GLY A 11 1.39 -1.54 -11.43
CA GLY A 11 0.93 -0.81 -10.26
C GLY A 11 0.96 0.70 -10.47
N LYS A 12 2.05 1.24 -11.05
CA LYS A 12 2.20 2.66 -11.40
C LYS A 12 1.10 3.11 -12.36
N ALA A 13 0.89 2.37 -13.46
CA ALA A 13 -0.20 2.66 -14.38
C ALA A 13 -1.59 2.63 -13.72
N ALA A 14 -1.79 1.78 -12.70
CA ALA A 14 -3.05 1.73 -11.98
C ALA A 14 -3.25 2.98 -11.10
N ILE A 15 -2.22 3.42 -10.37
CA ILE A 15 -2.31 4.58 -9.47
C ILE A 15 -2.36 5.92 -10.20
N GLU A 16 -1.93 6.01 -11.46
CA GLU A 16 -2.08 7.21 -12.31
C GLU A 16 -3.54 7.62 -12.53
N ASN A 17 -4.49 6.71 -12.30
CA ASN A 17 -5.94 6.97 -12.38
C ASN A 17 -6.55 7.44 -11.04
N PHE A 18 -5.71 7.82 -10.09
CA PHE A 18 -6.09 8.27 -8.76
C PHE A 18 -5.29 9.51 -8.39
N ASN A 19 -5.90 10.40 -7.62
CA ASN A 19 -5.15 11.47 -6.96
C ASN A 19 -4.52 10.97 -5.64
N ASN A 20 -3.65 11.79 -5.06
CA ASN A 20 -2.91 11.42 -3.85
C ASN A 20 -3.83 11.18 -2.64
N GLU A 21 -4.88 11.99 -2.47
CA GLU A 21 -5.86 11.84 -1.38
C GLU A 21 -6.61 10.51 -1.47
N GLU A 22 -7.04 10.13 -2.67
CA GLU A 22 -7.71 8.84 -2.91
C GLU A 22 -6.79 7.66 -2.60
N LEU A 23 -5.51 7.74 -3.00
CA LEU A 23 -4.54 6.69 -2.68
C LEU A 23 -4.30 6.58 -1.18
N MET A 24 -4.13 7.72 -0.49
CA MET A 24 -3.99 7.75 0.96
C MET A 24 -5.21 7.15 1.66
N GLU A 25 -6.43 7.49 1.22
CA GLU A 25 -7.67 6.95 1.78
C GLU A 25 -7.78 5.43 1.57
N ILE A 26 -7.50 4.96 0.34
CA ILE A 26 -7.53 3.53 0.01
C ILE A 26 -6.56 2.77 0.92
N PHE A 27 -5.28 3.16 0.93
CA PHE A 27 -4.29 2.43 1.71
C PHE A 27 -4.60 2.45 3.21
N THR A 28 -4.97 3.61 3.75
CA THR A 28 -5.35 3.75 5.17
C THR A 28 -6.54 2.84 5.52
N ARG A 29 -7.58 2.82 4.68
CA ARG A 29 -8.78 2.00 4.92
C ARG A 29 -8.49 0.51 4.92
N TYR A 30 -7.71 0.04 3.94
CA TYR A 30 -7.39 -1.38 3.80
C TYR A 30 -6.40 -1.83 4.89
N ILE A 31 -5.40 -1.02 5.21
CA ILE A 31 -4.52 -1.25 6.36
C ILE A 31 -5.33 -1.37 7.65
N ARG A 32 -6.21 -0.40 7.95
CA ARG A 32 -7.05 -0.42 9.17
C ARG A 32 -7.97 -1.64 9.24
N THR A 33 -8.37 -2.18 8.11
CA THR A 33 -9.17 -3.41 8.07
C THR A 33 -8.31 -4.62 8.41
N LEU A 34 -7.10 -4.66 7.84
CA LEU A 34 -6.19 -5.78 7.98
C LEU A 34 -5.55 -5.86 9.37
N THR A 35 -5.26 -4.72 10.00
CA THR A 35 -4.76 -4.66 11.39
C THR A 35 -5.73 -5.23 12.42
N LYS A 36 -7.00 -5.47 12.07
CA LYS A 36 -7.93 -6.21 12.94
C LYS A 36 -7.66 -7.71 12.99
N LYS A 37 -6.95 -8.25 11.99
CA LYS A 37 -6.61 -9.68 11.88
C LYS A 37 -5.16 -9.98 12.29
N TYR A 38 -4.31 -8.97 12.29
CA TYR A 38 -2.87 -9.09 12.52
C TYR A 38 -2.46 -8.20 13.68
N ASP A 39 -1.67 -8.72 14.62
CA ASP A 39 -1.14 -7.97 15.76
C ASP A 39 0.04 -7.09 15.30
N ILE A 40 -0.31 -5.94 14.70
CA ILE A 40 0.60 -4.94 14.15
C ILE A 40 -0.12 -3.58 14.09
N GLU A 41 0.60 -2.51 14.40
CA GLU A 41 0.16 -1.15 14.16
C GLU A 41 0.82 -0.61 12.90
N VAL A 42 0.02 -0.06 11.98
CA VAL A 42 0.52 0.46 10.70
C VAL A 42 -0.19 1.76 10.35
N GLU A 43 0.59 2.79 10.03
CA GLU A 43 0.11 4.09 9.59
C GLU A 43 0.72 4.48 8.25
N VAL A 44 0.04 5.36 7.50
CA VAL A 44 0.53 5.95 6.25
C VAL A 44 0.62 7.46 6.46
N PRO A 45 1.80 8.01 6.79
CA PRO A 45 1.93 9.42 7.15
C PRO A 45 1.83 10.31 5.90
N LEU A 46 1.08 11.41 5.99
CA LEU A 46 0.91 12.34 4.86
C LEU A 46 2.23 13.04 4.50
N GLU A 47 3.06 13.31 5.50
CA GLU A 47 4.30 14.10 5.40
C GLU A 47 5.31 13.44 4.44
N VAL A 48 5.32 12.11 4.37
CA VAL A 48 6.23 11.32 3.53
C VAL A 48 5.56 10.74 2.29
N ASN A 49 4.28 11.07 2.05
CA ASN A 49 3.49 10.55 0.93
C ASN A 49 2.79 11.67 0.16
N GLN A 50 3.47 12.80 -0.08
CA GLN A 50 2.88 13.96 -0.77
C GLN A 50 2.75 13.76 -2.29
N ASN A 51 3.55 12.86 -2.90
CA ASN A 51 3.62 12.66 -4.35
C ASN A 51 3.66 11.17 -4.75
N ILE A 52 2.71 10.36 -4.27
CA ILE A 52 2.72 8.90 -4.45
C ILE A 52 2.81 8.50 -5.94
N VAL A 53 2.09 9.19 -6.81
CA VAL A 53 2.05 8.88 -8.25
C VAL A 53 3.41 9.15 -8.90
N GLY A 54 4.02 10.31 -8.64
CA GLY A 54 5.31 10.66 -9.20
C GLY A 54 6.45 9.78 -8.67
N ASP A 55 6.46 9.53 -7.36
CA ASP A 55 7.50 8.72 -6.73
C ASP A 55 7.31 7.22 -7.07
N GLY A 56 6.06 6.82 -7.27
CA GLY A 56 5.67 5.42 -7.47
C GLY A 56 6.00 4.56 -6.25
N ILE A 57 5.93 5.16 -5.06
CA ILE A 57 6.13 4.51 -3.77
C ILE A 57 5.08 5.06 -2.82
N ILE A 58 4.53 4.19 -1.98
CA ILE A 58 3.80 4.59 -0.78
C ILE A 58 4.52 4.04 0.45
N ILE A 59 4.69 4.87 1.47
CA ILE A 59 5.47 4.59 2.67
C ILE A 59 4.51 4.40 3.84
N ALA A 60 4.64 3.28 4.53
CA ALA A 60 3.96 3.03 5.80
C ALA A 60 4.97 2.97 6.95
N MET A 61 4.51 3.32 8.15
CA MET A 61 5.24 3.17 9.40
C MET A 61 4.59 2.05 10.20
N ALA A 62 5.34 0.98 10.43
CA ALA A 62 4.89 -0.17 11.21
C ALA A 62 5.53 -0.18 12.61
N GLN A 63 4.70 -0.42 13.62
CA GLN A 63 5.06 -0.47 15.03
C GLN A 63 4.37 -1.67 15.70
N ASN A 64 4.83 -2.03 16.91
CA ASN A 64 4.27 -3.13 17.70
C ASN A 64 4.05 -4.43 16.90
N VAL A 65 5.00 -4.75 16.01
CA VAL A 65 4.91 -5.87 15.06
C VAL A 65 5.07 -7.20 15.81
N LYS A 66 3.96 -7.93 16.02
CA LYS A 66 3.91 -9.25 16.69
C LYS A 66 3.37 -10.35 15.77
N CYS A 67 3.39 -10.10 14.47
CA CYS A 67 2.98 -11.04 13.43
C CYS A 67 4.03 -11.11 12.30
N ASP A 68 3.80 -11.99 11.34
CA ASP A 68 4.56 -11.99 10.08
C ASP A 68 4.16 -10.76 9.24
N ALA A 69 5.02 -9.74 9.24
CA ALA A 69 4.82 -8.51 8.48
C ALA A 69 4.82 -8.75 6.96
N ASP A 70 5.64 -9.67 6.46
CA ASP A 70 5.68 -10.03 5.05
C ASP A 70 4.32 -10.56 4.58
N THR A 71 3.71 -11.44 5.39
CA THR A 71 2.38 -11.97 5.12
C THR A 71 1.31 -10.87 5.15
N PHE A 72 1.37 -9.95 6.13
CA PHE A 72 0.47 -8.79 6.20
C PHE A 72 0.54 -7.95 4.91
N PHE A 73 1.72 -7.51 4.47
CA PHE A 73 1.84 -6.65 3.29
C PHE A 73 1.53 -7.38 1.98
N LYS A 74 1.73 -8.71 1.92
CA LYS A 74 1.26 -9.54 0.79
C LYS A 74 -0.27 -9.60 0.71
N GLU A 75 -0.97 -9.74 1.84
CA GLU A 75 -2.45 -9.70 1.87
C GLU A 75 -2.96 -8.30 1.50
N LEU A 76 -2.33 -7.24 2.04
CA LEU A 76 -2.65 -5.86 1.68
C LEU A 76 -2.58 -5.62 0.17
N GLY A 77 -1.52 -6.12 -0.48
CA GLY A 77 -1.36 -5.99 -1.94
C GLY A 77 -2.46 -6.71 -2.74
N ARG A 78 -2.99 -7.83 -2.22
CA ARG A 78 -4.13 -8.55 -2.84
C ARG A 78 -5.44 -7.78 -2.67
N ASP A 79 -5.65 -7.16 -1.52
CA ASP A 79 -6.88 -6.45 -1.22
C ASP A 79 -6.96 -5.11 -1.99
N ILE A 80 -5.87 -4.33 -1.99
CA ILE A 80 -5.78 -3.04 -2.69
C ILE A 80 -5.83 -3.20 -4.22
N LYS A 81 -5.45 -4.36 -4.74
CA LYS A 81 -5.61 -4.68 -6.16
C LYS A 81 -7.04 -4.50 -6.64
N VAL A 82 -8.04 -4.77 -5.80
CA VAL A 82 -9.47 -4.69 -6.16
C VAL A 82 -9.89 -3.28 -6.58
N PRO A 83 -9.73 -2.23 -5.75
CA PRO A 83 -10.07 -0.86 -6.15
C PRO A 83 -9.20 -0.36 -7.30
N LEU A 84 -7.89 -0.65 -7.31
CA LEU A 84 -6.99 -0.17 -8.37
C LEU A 84 -7.33 -0.78 -9.74
N LYS A 85 -7.62 -2.08 -9.79
CA LYS A 85 -7.99 -2.77 -11.04
C LYS A 85 -9.28 -2.21 -11.65
N LYS A 86 -10.25 -1.79 -10.82
CA LYS A 86 -11.53 -1.25 -11.31
C LYS A 86 -11.36 -0.03 -12.20
N ARG A 87 -10.40 0.85 -11.89
CA ARG A 87 -10.12 2.04 -12.71
C ARG A 87 -9.17 1.77 -13.88
N LEU A 88 -8.22 0.85 -13.72
CA LEU A 88 -7.29 0.48 -14.81
C LEU A 88 -7.99 -0.18 -16.01
N GLY A 89 -9.10 -0.89 -15.78
CA GLY A 89 -9.85 -1.59 -16.86
C GLY A 89 -9.15 -2.84 -17.43
N GLY A 90 -8.03 -3.28 -16.84
CA GLY A 90 -7.18 -4.35 -17.37
C GLY A 90 -6.71 -5.39 -16.35
N LYS A 91 -5.72 -6.21 -16.75
CA LYS A 91 -5.07 -7.17 -15.85
C LYS A 91 -4.06 -6.45 -14.96
N LEU A 92 -4.38 -6.37 -13.67
CA LEU A 92 -3.43 -6.04 -12.62
C LEU A 92 -2.97 -7.33 -11.95
N GLU A 93 -1.66 -7.56 -11.81
CA GLU A 93 -1.11 -8.74 -11.14
C GLU A 93 -0.68 -8.37 -9.72
N ASN A 94 0.61 -8.12 -9.51
CA ASN A 94 1.18 -7.63 -8.26
C ASN A 94 1.21 -6.10 -8.27
N VAL A 95 0.64 -5.48 -7.24
CA VAL A 95 0.51 -4.03 -7.14
C VAL A 95 1.85 -3.38 -6.81
N PHE A 96 2.54 -3.89 -5.78
CA PHE A 96 3.80 -3.36 -5.29
C PHE A 96 4.73 -4.49 -4.82
N LYS A 97 6.00 -4.14 -4.60
CA LYS A 97 6.98 -4.91 -3.84
C LYS A 97 7.22 -4.20 -2.51
N THR A 98 7.30 -4.97 -1.44
CA THR A 98 7.58 -4.46 -0.10
C THR A 98 9.09 -4.45 0.15
N GLU A 99 9.58 -3.37 0.74
CA GLU A 99 10.94 -3.23 1.25
C GLU A 99 10.85 -2.73 2.68
N PHE A 100 11.40 -3.51 3.61
CA PHE A 100 11.46 -3.17 5.03
C PHE A 100 12.77 -2.44 5.31
N ILE A 101 12.68 -1.29 5.96
CA ILE A 101 13.81 -0.46 6.36
C ILE A 101 13.76 -0.36 7.89
N GLU A 102 14.82 -0.86 8.52
CA GLU A 102 15.04 -0.80 9.96
C GLU A 102 15.49 0.61 10.39
#